data_AF-A0A6J8CUI3-F1
#
_entry.id   AF-A0A6J8CUI3-F1
#
_cell.length_a   1.000
_cell.length_b   1.000
_cell.length_c   1.000
_cell.angle_alpha   90.00
_cell.angle_beta   90.00
_cell.angle_gamma   90.00
#
_symmetry.space_group_name_H-M   'P 1'
#
loop_
_entity.id
_entity.type
_entity.pdbx_description
1 polymer ?
#
loop_
_entity_poly.entity_id
_entity_poly.type
_entity_poly.pdbx_seq_one_letter_code
_entity_poly.pdbx_strand_id
1 'polypeptide(L)'
;MRKRDYRKGFFSPVTLLGKLLLHTLWSKIVEWDFKLSENDFELWKEIAFDIKQIQTHTFDRYIELDDKCSYQLLCFCDASTKAYACAIYLRQETDESCRVDLIYSKTRLAPIKKISISRLELLAVIIGIRCLAFIESHLKITVQKKTLWTYLQCVIHWIASKKQMSTFVENRLKEIRKCTDTEFRYVSTDINPADIASRGTHFSEIKSNNLWWNGPSWLLFSNDQWPTWSYKLTTENVNLYKSEIKPSTSYQQTELRVGEPLQELIAIEN
;
A
#
# COMPACT_ATOMS: atom_id res chain seq x y z
N MET A 1 -1.14 -27.37 21.13
CA MET A 1 -2.18 -27.42 20.08
C MET A 1 -2.53 -25.99 19.64
N ARG A 2 -1.73 -25.37 18.75
CA ARG A 2 -1.95 -23.98 18.29
C ARG A 2 -2.85 -24.01 17.05
N LYS A 3 -4.13 -23.62 17.20
CA LYS A 3 -5.04 -23.47 16.05
C LYS A 3 -4.48 -22.42 15.10
N ARG A 4 -4.30 -22.85 13.85
CA ARG A 4 -3.71 -22.16 12.72
C ARG A 4 -4.53 -20.92 12.32
N ASP A 5 -4.04 -19.74 12.67
CA ASP A 5 -4.53 -18.43 12.24
C ASP A 5 -3.85 -17.95 10.92
N TYR A 6 -3.40 -18.88 10.08
CA TYR A 6 -2.66 -18.59 8.84
C TYR A 6 -3.56 -18.22 7.64
N ARG A 7 -4.88 -18.07 7.83
CA ARG A 7 -5.78 -17.48 6.81
C ARG A 7 -5.64 -15.96 6.72
N LYS A 8 -4.88 -15.34 7.65
CA LYS A 8 -4.69 -13.89 7.78
C LYS A 8 -3.80 -13.38 6.65
N GLY A 9 -4.38 -13.28 5.46
CA GLY A 9 -3.72 -12.83 4.24
C GLY A 9 -4.70 -12.93 3.10
N PHE A 10 -4.83 -14.10 2.47
CA PHE A 10 -5.63 -14.35 1.27
C PHE A 10 -7.02 -13.69 1.18
N PHE A 11 -7.77 -13.64 2.30
CA PHE A 11 -9.09 -13.00 2.36
C PHE A 11 -9.06 -11.64 3.10
N SER A 12 -7.92 -10.96 3.07
CA SER A 12 -7.76 -9.61 3.62
C SER A 12 -8.76 -8.61 3.06
N PRO A 13 -9.19 -8.67 1.78
CA PRO A 13 -10.20 -7.76 1.26
C PRO A 13 -11.59 -8.00 1.89
N VAL A 14 -11.99 -9.27 2.06
CA VAL A 14 -13.28 -9.62 2.67
C VAL A 14 -13.30 -9.24 4.15
N THR A 15 -12.23 -9.59 4.87
CA THR A 15 -12.12 -9.26 6.30
C THR A 15 -11.95 -7.76 6.56
N LEU A 16 -11.57 -6.97 5.55
CA LEU A 16 -11.48 -5.51 5.67
C LEU A 16 -12.86 -4.89 5.90
N LEU A 17 -13.92 -5.41 5.26
CA LEU A 17 -15.28 -4.89 5.43
C LEU A 17 -15.72 -4.92 6.91
N GLY A 18 -15.43 -6.02 7.61
CA GLY A 18 -15.67 -6.14 9.06
C GLY A 18 -14.86 -5.14 9.89
N LYS A 19 -13.59 -4.92 9.54
CA LYS A 19 -12.74 -3.91 10.20
C LYS A 19 -13.29 -2.49 9.98
N LEU A 20 -13.79 -2.20 8.77
CA LEU A 20 -14.36 -0.90 8.42
C LEU A 20 -15.67 -0.63 9.14
N LEU A 21 -16.54 -1.65 9.27
CA LEU A 21 -17.75 -1.54 10.08
C LEU A 21 -17.40 -1.22 11.53
N LEU A 22 -16.50 -1.99 12.14
CA LEU A 22 -16.07 -1.76 13.52
C LEU A 22 -15.47 -0.35 13.72
N HIS A 23 -14.63 0.09 12.78
CA HIS A 23 -14.06 1.44 12.79
C HIS A 23 -15.13 2.55 12.68
N THR A 24 -16.18 2.30 11.89
CA THR A 24 -17.32 3.23 11.75
C THR A 24 -18.12 3.29 13.04
N LEU A 25 -18.39 2.14 13.67
CA LEU A 25 -19.13 2.06 14.94
C LEU A 25 -18.38 2.74 16.08
N TRP A 26 -17.05 2.59 16.16
CA TRP A 26 -16.24 3.32 17.13
C TRP A 26 -16.28 4.84 16.92
N SER A 27 -16.29 5.30 15.68
CA SER A 27 -16.45 6.73 15.37
C SER A 27 -17.82 7.27 15.79
N LYS A 28 -18.85 6.42 15.88
CA LYS A 28 -20.20 6.78 16.32
C LYS A 28 -20.36 6.80 17.85
N ILE A 29 -19.32 6.43 18.62
CA ILE A 29 -19.33 6.40 20.10
C ILE A 29 -20.55 5.62 20.65
N VAL A 30 -20.81 4.46 20.07
CA VAL A 30 -21.89 3.58 20.52
C VAL A 30 -21.36 2.72 21.65
N GLU A 31 -22.03 2.69 22.81
CA GLU A 31 -21.65 1.76 23.88
C GLU A 31 -21.98 0.32 23.48
N TRP A 32 -21.27 -0.64 24.08
CA TRP A 32 -21.35 -2.06 23.69
C TRP A 32 -22.76 -2.66 23.76
N ASP A 33 -23.61 -2.15 24.65
CA ASP A 33 -24.96 -2.67 24.91
C ASP A 33 -26.05 -2.00 24.06
N PHE A 34 -25.72 -0.97 23.27
CA PHE A 34 -26.70 -0.33 22.40
C PHE A 34 -26.99 -1.17 21.15
N LYS A 35 -28.28 -1.25 20.81
CA LYS A 35 -28.73 -1.89 19.57
C LYS A 35 -28.17 -1.13 18.37
N LEU A 36 -27.54 -1.86 17.45
CA LEU A 36 -27.09 -1.32 16.17
C LEU A 36 -28.26 -0.72 15.39
N SER A 37 -27.97 0.30 14.58
CA SER A 37 -28.93 0.76 13.58
C SER A 37 -29.26 -0.39 12.62
N GLU A 38 -30.47 -0.39 12.03
CA GLU A 38 -30.87 -1.44 11.07
C GLU A 38 -29.85 -1.57 9.94
N ASN A 39 -29.35 -0.45 9.41
CA ASN A 39 -28.33 -0.44 8.35
C ASN A 39 -27.01 -1.12 8.79
N ASP A 40 -26.50 -0.80 9.98
CA ASP A 40 -25.25 -1.38 10.48
C ASP A 40 -25.43 -2.89 10.78
N PHE A 41 -26.63 -3.29 11.21
CA PHE A 41 -26.97 -4.69 11.46
C PHE A 41 -27.11 -5.51 10.17
N GLU A 42 -27.75 -4.97 9.13
CA GLU A 42 -27.79 -5.60 7.80
C GLU A 42 -26.38 -5.79 7.23
N LEU A 43 -25.56 -4.73 7.27
CA LEU A 43 -24.17 -4.81 6.82
C LEU A 43 -23.36 -5.85 7.61
N TRP A 44 -23.55 -5.94 8.93
CA TRP A 44 -22.93 -7.00 9.72
C TRP A 44 -23.37 -8.39 9.28
N LYS A 45 -24.66 -8.60 8.98
CA LYS A 45 -25.16 -9.90 8.50
C LYS A 45 -24.51 -10.29 7.17
N GLU A 46 -24.37 -9.37 6.24
CA GLU A 46 -23.66 -9.59 4.97
C GLU A 46 -22.20 -9.98 5.18
N ILE A 47 -21.48 -9.22 6.00
CA ILE A 47 -20.06 -9.50 6.33
C ILE A 47 -19.93 -10.86 7.02
N ALA A 48 -20.81 -11.16 7.98
CA ALA A 48 -20.79 -12.43 8.71
C ALA A 48 -21.11 -13.61 7.77
N PHE A 49 -22.00 -13.42 6.80
CA PHE A 49 -22.27 -14.41 5.76
C PHE A 49 -21.04 -14.66 4.90
N ASP A 50 -20.39 -13.61 4.40
CA ASP A 50 -19.16 -13.74 3.61
C ASP A 50 -18.04 -14.45 4.38
N ILE A 51 -17.85 -14.11 5.66
CA ILE A 51 -16.85 -14.77 6.51
C ILE A 51 -17.14 -16.26 6.67
N LYS A 52 -18.42 -16.66 6.77
CA LYS A 52 -18.81 -18.08 6.79
C LYS A 52 -18.50 -18.76 5.46
N GLN A 53 -18.76 -18.10 4.33
CA GLN A 53 -18.48 -18.66 3.00
C GLN A 53 -16.97 -18.86 2.74
N ILE A 54 -16.08 -18.05 3.33
CA ILE A 54 -14.63 -18.31 3.26
C ILE A 54 -14.28 -19.72 3.78
N GLN A 55 -15.03 -20.25 4.75
CA GLN A 55 -14.75 -21.57 5.32
C GLN A 55 -15.09 -22.73 4.37
N THR A 56 -15.98 -22.51 3.40
CA THR A 56 -16.40 -23.54 2.44
C THR A 56 -15.46 -23.62 1.24
N HIS A 57 -14.62 -22.62 1.05
CA HIS A 57 -13.71 -22.54 -0.09
C HIS A 57 -12.36 -23.18 0.21
N THR A 58 -11.98 -24.12 -0.64
CA THR A 58 -10.66 -24.74 -0.66
C THR A 58 -9.79 -24.04 -1.69
N PHE A 59 -8.55 -23.76 -1.32
CA PHE A 59 -7.53 -23.28 -2.24
C PHE A 59 -6.22 -24.01 -1.94
N ASP A 60 -5.37 -24.13 -2.96
CA ASP A 60 -4.10 -24.82 -2.85
C ASP A 60 -3.13 -23.99 -2.01
N ARG A 61 -2.81 -24.52 -0.83
CA ARG A 61 -1.88 -23.89 0.11
C ARG A 61 -0.44 -24.31 -0.12
N TYR A 62 -0.24 -25.36 -0.89
CA TYR A 62 1.07 -25.88 -1.21
C TYR A 62 1.53 -25.24 -2.52
N ILE A 63 2.68 -24.60 -2.45
CA ILE A 63 3.40 -24.13 -3.62
C ILE A 63 4.59 -25.07 -3.73
N GLU A 64 4.63 -25.82 -4.82
CA GLU A 64 5.74 -26.69 -5.13
C GLU A 64 6.97 -25.84 -5.42
N LEU A 65 8.04 -26.08 -4.67
CA LEU A 65 9.32 -25.40 -4.82
C LEU A 65 10.27 -26.38 -5.49
N ASP A 66 10.92 -25.95 -6.55
CA ASP A 66 11.99 -26.68 -7.24
C ASP A 66 13.28 -25.85 -7.17
N ASP A 67 14.42 -26.51 -6.99
CA ASP A 67 15.74 -25.88 -6.96
C ASP A 67 16.15 -25.35 -8.34
N LYS A 68 15.52 -25.83 -9.42
CA LYS A 68 15.73 -25.32 -10.79
C LYS A 68 14.97 -24.03 -11.09
N CYS A 69 14.04 -23.61 -10.22
CA CYS A 69 13.26 -22.41 -10.43
C CYS A 69 14.02 -21.16 -10.03
N SER A 70 13.82 -20.08 -10.79
CA SER A 70 14.09 -18.74 -10.32
C SER A 70 12.85 -18.16 -9.61
N TYR A 71 13.08 -17.48 -8.49
CA TYR A 71 12.07 -16.94 -7.59
C TYR A 71 12.14 -15.41 -7.54
N GLN A 72 11.00 -14.78 -7.79
CA GLN A 72 10.86 -13.33 -7.65
C GLN A 72 9.71 -13.01 -6.72
N LEU A 73 9.92 -12.08 -5.78
CA LEU A 73 8.86 -11.57 -4.92
C LEU A 73 8.30 -10.28 -5.49
N LEU A 74 6.99 -10.28 -5.64
CA LEU A 74 6.27 -9.25 -6.35
C LEU A 74 5.22 -8.61 -5.45
N CYS A 75 5.41 -7.36 -5.03
CA CYS A 75 4.55 -6.68 -4.08
C CYS A 75 3.74 -5.55 -4.75
N PHE A 76 2.42 -5.67 -4.78
CA PHE A 76 1.52 -4.61 -5.19
C PHE A 76 1.04 -3.84 -3.97
N CYS A 77 1.06 -2.51 -4.03
CA CYS A 77 0.61 -1.63 -2.96
C CYS A 77 -0.49 -0.71 -3.47
N ASP A 78 -1.43 -0.41 -2.58
CA ASP A 78 -2.55 0.49 -2.86
C ASP A 78 -3.13 1.05 -1.57
N ALA A 79 -3.72 2.23 -1.66
CA ALA A 79 -4.40 2.92 -0.62
C ALA A 79 -5.64 3.64 -1.14
N SER A 80 -6.72 3.40 -0.41
CA SER A 80 -7.96 4.16 -0.47
C SER A 80 -8.04 5.14 0.72
N THR A 81 -9.06 5.99 0.71
CA THR A 81 -9.37 6.87 1.85
C THR A 81 -9.74 6.10 3.13
N LYS A 82 -10.11 4.82 3.01
CA LYS A 82 -10.58 3.98 4.10
C LYS A 82 -9.48 3.07 4.65
N ALA A 83 -8.61 2.55 3.79
CA ALA A 83 -7.56 1.61 4.17
C ALA A 83 -6.42 1.60 3.14
N TYR A 84 -5.27 1.10 3.57
CA TYR A 84 -4.12 0.84 2.71
C TYR A 84 -3.68 -0.60 2.84
N ALA A 85 -3.15 -1.15 1.75
CA ALA A 85 -2.93 -2.57 1.60
C ALA A 85 -1.70 -2.89 0.76
N CYS A 86 -1.22 -4.12 0.91
CA CYS A 86 -0.28 -4.73 0.00
C CYS A 86 -0.68 -6.18 -0.30
N ALA A 87 -0.43 -6.63 -1.52
CA ALA A 87 -0.58 -8.01 -1.98
C ALA A 87 0.77 -8.50 -2.55
N ILE A 88 1.25 -9.64 -2.06
CA ILE A 88 2.57 -10.17 -2.39
C ILE A 88 2.40 -11.52 -3.07
N TYR A 89 3.00 -11.61 -4.25
CA TYR A 89 3.01 -12.79 -5.11
C TYR A 89 4.41 -13.38 -5.17
N LEU A 90 4.47 -14.70 -5.28
CA LEU A 90 5.67 -15.42 -5.64
C LEU A 90 5.58 -15.76 -7.13
N ARG A 91 6.54 -15.26 -7.91
CA ARG A 91 6.73 -15.67 -9.30
C ARG A 91 7.82 -16.73 -9.34
N GLN A 92 7.48 -17.89 -9.88
CA GLN A 92 8.37 -19.02 -10.13
C GLN A 92 8.56 -19.14 -11.63
N GLU A 93 9.80 -19.15 -12.09
CA GLU A 93 10.11 -19.25 -13.51
C GLU A 93 11.15 -20.37 -13.73
N THR A 94 10.78 -21.30 -14.60
CA THR A 94 11.65 -22.34 -15.17
C THR A 94 11.87 -22.05 -16.66
N ASP A 95 12.74 -22.82 -17.31
CA ASP A 95 12.98 -22.68 -18.76
C ASP A 95 11.71 -22.90 -19.62
N GLU A 96 10.74 -23.66 -19.09
CA GLU A 96 9.54 -24.08 -19.83
C GLU A 96 8.24 -23.43 -19.33
N SER A 97 8.20 -22.93 -18.08
CA SER A 97 6.96 -22.48 -17.45
C SER A 97 7.16 -21.32 -16.48
N CYS A 98 6.14 -20.48 -16.38
CA CYS A 98 6.08 -19.40 -15.39
C CYS A 98 4.78 -19.50 -14.61
N ARG A 99 4.86 -19.45 -13.29
CA ARG A 99 3.74 -19.53 -12.36
C ARG A 99 3.78 -18.35 -11.40
N VAL A 100 2.61 -17.80 -11.11
CA VAL A 100 2.45 -16.69 -10.15
C VAL A 100 1.30 -17.01 -9.21
N ASP A 101 1.60 -17.01 -7.91
CA ASP A 101 0.61 -17.25 -6.86
C ASP A 101 0.70 -16.15 -5.81
N LEU A 102 -0.47 -15.70 -5.34
CA LEU A 102 -0.58 -14.90 -4.13
C LEU A 102 -0.04 -15.73 -2.97
N ILE A 103 0.89 -15.18 -2.19
CA ILE A 103 1.45 -15.86 -1.00
C ILE A 103 1.07 -15.15 0.30
N TYR A 104 0.82 -13.84 0.22
CA TYR A 104 0.55 -13.04 1.39
C TYR A 104 -0.12 -11.72 1.00
N SER A 105 -0.97 -11.21 1.89
CA SER A 105 -1.47 -9.84 1.76
C SER A 105 -1.72 -9.25 3.13
N LYS A 106 -1.75 -7.92 3.21
CA LYS A 106 -1.97 -7.20 4.46
C LYS A 106 -2.80 -5.96 4.21
N THR A 107 -3.77 -5.73 5.07
CA THR A 107 -4.61 -4.52 5.07
C THR A 107 -4.49 -3.81 6.41
N ARG A 108 -4.46 -2.47 6.38
CA ARG A 108 -4.50 -1.60 7.55
C ARG A 108 -5.50 -0.48 7.32
N LEU A 109 -6.29 -0.17 8.34
CA LEU A 109 -7.22 0.95 8.29
C LEU A 109 -6.45 2.27 8.17
N ALA A 110 -7.00 3.19 7.39
CA ALA A 110 -6.48 4.54 7.29
C ALA A 110 -6.60 5.23 8.68
N PRO A 111 -5.68 6.14 9.03
CA PRO A 111 -5.77 6.87 10.29
C PRO A 111 -7.07 7.68 10.37
N ILE A 112 -7.65 7.77 11.57
CA ILE A 112 -8.86 8.58 11.85
C ILE A 112 -8.63 10.04 11.42
N LYS A 113 -7.43 10.57 11.72
CA LYS A 113 -7.01 11.89 11.22
C LYS A 113 -6.77 11.79 9.72
N LYS A 114 -7.61 12.47 8.95
CA LYS A 114 -7.51 12.53 7.48
C LYS A 114 -6.11 13.00 7.07
N ILE A 115 -5.49 12.21 6.22
CA ILE A 115 -4.24 12.51 5.53
C ILE A 115 -4.45 12.36 4.02
N SER A 116 -3.57 12.95 3.23
CA SER A 116 -3.67 12.88 1.77
C SER A 116 -3.51 11.44 1.26
N ILE A 117 -4.13 11.16 0.11
CA ILE A 117 -4.01 9.87 -0.59
C ILE A 117 -2.53 9.56 -0.86
N SER A 118 -1.72 10.54 -1.26
CA SER A 118 -0.29 10.35 -1.47
C SER A 118 0.48 9.89 -0.23
N ARG A 119 0.10 10.38 0.96
CA ARG A 119 0.67 9.91 2.22
C ARG A 119 0.20 8.51 2.57
N LEU A 120 -1.05 8.16 2.26
CA LEU A 120 -1.59 6.80 2.46
C LEU A 120 -0.91 5.79 1.53
N GLU A 121 -0.70 6.15 0.27
CA GLU A 121 0.09 5.37 -0.69
C GLU A 121 1.50 5.12 -0.19
N LEU A 122 2.17 6.14 0.33
CA LEU A 122 3.49 5.99 0.94
C LEU A 122 3.46 5.02 2.14
N LEU A 123 2.37 5.01 2.93
CA LEU A 123 2.19 4.02 4.00
C LEU A 123 1.93 2.61 3.45
N ALA A 124 1.23 2.47 2.32
CA ALA A 124 1.06 1.20 1.61
C ALA A 124 2.42 0.63 1.19
N VAL A 125 3.29 1.45 0.59
CA VAL A 125 4.64 1.06 0.22
C VAL A 125 5.46 0.62 1.44
N ILE A 126 5.39 1.35 2.56
CA ILE A 126 6.07 0.98 3.80
C ILE A 126 5.64 -0.40 4.30
N ILE A 127 4.33 -0.68 4.34
CA ILE A 127 3.88 -2.01 4.78
C ILE A 127 4.29 -3.10 3.78
N GLY A 128 4.31 -2.80 2.48
CA GLY A 128 4.77 -3.70 1.44
C GLY A 128 6.22 -4.13 1.67
N ILE A 129 7.12 -3.17 1.86
CA ILE A 129 8.55 -3.44 2.13
C ILE A 129 8.74 -4.25 3.40
N ARG A 130 8.06 -3.90 4.49
CA ARG A 130 8.14 -4.67 5.74
C ARG A 130 7.62 -6.10 5.56
N CYS A 131 6.58 -6.30 4.76
CA CYS A 131 6.04 -7.62 4.49
C CYS A 131 6.96 -8.42 3.56
N LEU A 132 7.60 -7.79 2.57
CA LEU A 132 8.64 -8.43 1.75
C LEU A 132 9.79 -8.95 2.61
N ALA A 133 10.35 -8.11 3.49
CA ALA A 133 11.43 -8.53 4.40
C ALA A 133 10.98 -9.64 5.38
N PHE A 134 9.73 -9.56 5.87
CA PHE A 134 9.16 -10.62 6.68
C PHE A 134 9.06 -11.94 5.92
N ILE A 135 8.54 -11.92 4.69
CA ILE A 135 8.38 -13.12 3.87
C ILE A 135 9.74 -13.71 3.51
N GLU A 136 10.67 -12.89 3.04
CA GLU A 136 12.03 -13.31 2.67
C GLU A 136 12.76 -13.99 3.83
N SER A 137 12.64 -13.47 5.06
CA SER A 137 13.24 -14.11 6.24
C SER A 137 12.61 -15.44 6.65
N HIS A 138 11.40 -15.74 6.17
CA HIS A 138 10.68 -16.98 6.48
C HIS A 138 10.66 -17.98 5.31
N LEU A 139 10.91 -17.49 4.09
CA LEU A 139 11.07 -18.28 2.90
C LEU A 139 12.45 -18.93 2.91
N LYS A 140 12.47 -20.27 2.88
CA LYS A 140 13.71 -21.06 2.79
C LYS A 140 14.20 -21.21 1.34
N ILE A 141 14.06 -20.15 0.55
CA ILE A 141 14.45 -20.11 -0.87
C ILE A 141 15.30 -18.88 -1.13
N THR A 142 16.17 -18.96 -2.10
CA THR A 142 16.94 -17.81 -2.57
C THR A 142 16.07 -16.98 -3.49
N VAL A 143 15.69 -15.77 -3.04
CA VAL A 143 14.94 -14.81 -3.86
C VAL A 143 15.91 -14.01 -4.72
N GLN A 144 15.80 -14.13 -6.04
CA GLN A 144 16.70 -13.45 -6.99
C GLN A 144 16.35 -11.98 -7.18
N LYS A 145 15.05 -11.64 -7.12
CA LYS A 145 14.59 -10.27 -7.39
C LYS A 145 13.35 -9.91 -6.57
N LYS A 146 13.29 -8.65 -6.12
CA LYS A 146 12.13 -8.04 -5.47
C LYS A 146 11.65 -6.85 -6.28
N THR A 147 10.35 -6.82 -6.58
CA THR A 147 9.72 -5.67 -7.26
C THR A 147 8.51 -5.22 -6.45
N LEU A 148 8.37 -3.91 -6.26
CA LEU A 148 7.23 -3.28 -5.60
C LEU A 148 6.54 -2.31 -6.55
N TRP A 149 5.24 -2.49 -6.75
CA TRP A 149 4.38 -1.64 -7.56
C TRP A 149 3.50 -0.74 -6.69
N THR A 150 3.35 0.52 -7.10
CA THR A 150 2.37 1.47 -6.55
C THR A 150 1.67 2.18 -7.71
N TYR A 151 0.40 2.52 -7.55
CA TYR A 151 -0.34 3.25 -8.58
C TYR A 151 -0.08 4.75 -8.56
N LEU A 152 0.59 5.29 -7.54
CA LEU A 152 0.76 6.73 -7.44
C LEU A 152 2.17 7.17 -7.81
N GLN A 153 2.28 7.77 -8.99
CA GLN A 153 3.55 8.29 -9.55
C GLN A 153 4.24 9.29 -8.61
N CYS A 154 3.47 10.07 -7.85
CA CYS A 154 4.01 10.98 -6.84
C CYS A 154 4.91 10.26 -5.82
N VAL A 155 4.51 9.07 -5.37
CA VAL A 155 5.29 8.26 -4.43
C VAL A 155 6.57 7.73 -5.08
N ILE A 156 6.51 7.28 -6.33
CA ILE A 156 7.71 6.85 -7.08
C ILE A 156 8.70 8.01 -7.22
N HIS A 157 8.18 9.20 -7.51
CA HIS A 157 8.97 10.42 -7.58
C HIS A 157 9.60 10.77 -6.22
N TRP A 158 8.86 10.65 -5.13
CA TRP A 158 9.41 10.85 -3.79
C TRP A 158 10.50 9.85 -3.46
N ILE A 159 10.34 8.58 -3.82
CA ILE A 159 11.35 7.54 -3.60
C ILE A 159 12.65 7.90 -4.33
N ALA A 160 12.55 8.30 -5.60
CA ALA A 160 13.69 8.67 -6.44
C ALA A 160 14.31 10.05 -6.12
N SER A 161 13.54 10.99 -5.58
CA SER A 161 13.97 12.38 -5.40
C SER A 161 14.98 12.55 -4.26
N LYS A 162 16.09 13.25 -4.50
CA LYS A 162 17.06 13.60 -3.45
C LYS A 162 16.68 14.85 -2.64
N LYS A 163 15.55 15.49 -2.95
CA LYS A 163 15.11 16.70 -2.24
C LYS A 163 14.59 16.34 -0.85
N GLN A 164 14.78 17.27 0.09
CA GLN A 164 14.26 17.11 1.43
C GLN A 164 12.73 17.30 1.43
N MET A 165 12.02 16.27 1.88
CA MET A 165 10.57 16.30 1.99
C MET A 165 10.12 16.69 3.40
N SER A 166 8.82 16.87 3.57
CA SER A 166 8.18 17.07 4.88
C SER A 166 8.58 15.96 5.85
N THR A 167 8.62 16.26 7.15
CA THR A 167 9.11 15.30 8.16
C THR A 167 8.33 13.99 8.14
N PHE A 168 7.02 14.01 7.84
CA PHE A 168 6.23 12.80 7.69
C PHE A 168 6.77 11.93 6.56
N VAL A 169 6.91 12.49 5.35
CA VAL A 169 7.32 11.79 4.13
C VAL A 169 8.78 11.35 4.26
N GLU A 170 9.68 12.25 4.65
CA GLU A 170 11.12 11.99 4.75
C GLU A 170 11.43 10.82 5.69
N ASN A 171 10.75 10.73 6.84
CA ASN A 171 10.98 9.64 7.78
C ASN A 171 10.57 8.27 7.21
N ARG A 172 9.53 8.21 6.37
CA ARG A 172 9.16 6.97 5.65
C ARG A 172 10.13 6.68 4.51
N LEU A 173 10.51 7.70 3.74
CA LEU A 173 11.49 7.54 2.64
C LEU A 173 12.83 7.01 3.15
N LYS A 174 13.29 7.44 4.32
CA LYS A 174 14.50 6.90 4.96
C LYS A 174 14.42 5.40 5.22
N GLU A 175 13.24 4.87 5.53
CA GLU A 175 13.04 3.44 5.71
C GLU A 175 13.00 2.72 4.35
N ILE A 176 12.22 3.26 3.40
CA ILE A 176 12.10 2.71 2.04
C ILE A 176 13.46 2.59 1.36
N ARG A 177 14.28 3.65 1.44
CA ARG A 177 15.59 3.73 0.77
C ARG A 177 16.66 2.83 1.40
N LYS A 178 16.43 2.26 2.59
CA LYS A 178 17.33 1.24 3.16
C LYS A 178 17.22 -0.08 2.40
N CYS A 179 16.12 -0.32 1.70
CA CYS A 179 15.91 -1.51 0.88
C CYS A 179 16.47 -1.27 -0.52
N THR A 180 17.76 -1.54 -0.70
CA THR A 180 18.49 -1.31 -1.96
C THR A 180 18.30 -2.39 -3.01
N ASP A 181 17.71 -3.52 -2.61
CA ASP A 181 17.49 -4.73 -3.42
C ASP A 181 16.06 -4.85 -3.96
N THR A 182 15.25 -3.81 -3.77
CA THR A 182 13.85 -3.77 -4.20
C THR A 182 13.69 -2.74 -5.31
N GLU A 183 13.20 -3.17 -6.47
CA GLU A 183 12.88 -2.30 -7.59
C GLU A 183 11.49 -1.68 -7.41
N PHE A 184 11.36 -0.36 -7.55
CA PHE A 184 10.09 0.34 -7.45
C PHE A 184 9.52 0.65 -8.84
N ARG A 185 8.31 0.19 -9.13
CA ARG A 185 7.62 0.39 -10.41
C ARG A 185 6.24 1.02 -10.22
N TYR A 186 5.77 1.68 -11.27
CA TYR A 186 4.37 2.12 -11.36
C TYR A 186 3.49 0.97 -11.80
N VAL A 187 2.20 0.96 -11.47
CA VAL A 187 1.17 0.10 -12.09
C VAL A 187 -0.12 0.91 -12.28
N SER A 188 -0.89 0.67 -13.33
CA SER A 188 -2.22 1.32 -13.46
C SER A 188 -3.20 0.75 -12.44
N THR A 189 -4.10 1.58 -11.91
CA THR A 189 -5.10 1.19 -10.90
C THR A 189 -5.97 0.01 -11.35
N ASP A 190 -6.40 -0.02 -12.61
CA ASP A 190 -7.33 -1.06 -13.14
C ASP A 190 -6.77 -2.48 -13.10
N ILE A 191 -5.44 -2.61 -12.99
CA ILE A 191 -4.72 -3.88 -12.94
C ILE A 191 -3.85 -3.97 -11.69
N ASN A 192 -4.17 -3.19 -10.65
CA ASN A 192 -3.52 -3.26 -9.35
C ASN A 192 -4.33 -4.16 -8.41
N PRO A 193 -3.91 -5.42 -8.13
CA PRO A 193 -4.68 -6.28 -7.22
C PRO A 193 -4.77 -5.74 -5.79
N ALA A 194 -3.85 -4.86 -5.38
CA ALA A 194 -3.90 -4.26 -4.06
C ALA A 194 -5.08 -3.27 -3.91
N ASP A 195 -5.65 -2.73 -4.99
CA ASP A 195 -6.87 -1.90 -4.95
C ASP A 195 -8.06 -2.68 -4.38
N ILE A 196 -8.20 -3.95 -4.77
CA ILE A 196 -9.20 -4.88 -4.21
C ILE A 196 -9.03 -4.97 -2.69
N ALA A 197 -7.79 -5.07 -2.21
CA ALA A 197 -7.49 -5.17 -0.79
C ALA A 197 -7.63 -3.86 -0.03
N SER A 198 -7.36 -2.71 -0.65
CA SER A 198 -7.45 -1.39 0.00
C SER A 198 -8.90 -0.90 0.12
N ARG A 199 -9.80 -1.36 -0.76
CA ARG A 199 -11.24 -1.04 -0.75
C ARG A 199 -12.08 -2.06 0.01
N GLY A 200 -11.71 -3.33 -0.07
CA GLY A 200 -12.52 -4.45 0.38
C GLY A 200 -13.51 -4.90 -0.70
N THR A 201 -13.88 -6.18 -0.65
CA THR A 201 -14.79 -6.81 -1.61
C THR A 201 -15.53 -7.97 -0.93
N HIS A 202 -16.67 -8.36 -1.48
CA HIS A 202 -17.44 -9.50 -1.01
C HIS A 202 -16.76 -10.82 -1.36
N PHE A 203 -17.08 -11.87 -0.61
CA PHE A 203 -16.50 -13.19 -0.86
C PHE A 203 -16.90 -13.74 -2.26
N SER A 204 -18.12 -13.46 -2.69
CA SER A 204 -18.66 -13.87 -4.00
C SER A 204 -17.85 -13.33 -5.18
N GLU A 205 -17.26 -12.14 -5.03
CA GLU A 205 -16.45 -11.47 -6.06
C GLU A 205 -15.01 -11.97 -6.05
N ILE A 206 -14.42 -12.22 -4.87
CA ILE A 206 -13.00 -12.58 -4.77
C ILE A 206 -12.73 -14.05 -5.06
N LYS A 207 -13.69 -14.95 -4.81
CA LYS A 207 -13.48 -16.42 -4.91
C LYS A 207 -12.97 -16.91 -6.26
N SER A 208 -13.25 -16.18 -7.35
CA SER A 208 -12.84 -16.50 -8.72
C SER A 208 -12.14 -15.33 -9.42
N ASN A 209 -11.57 -14.41 -8.64
CA ASN A 209 -10.90 -13.24 -9.17
C ASN A 209 -9.42 -13.54 -9.49
N ASN A 210 -9.13 -13.82 -10.75
CA ASN A 210 -7.77 -14.17 -11.20
C ASN A 210 -6.76 -13.04 -10.93
N LEU A 211 -7.15 -11.77 -11.04
CA LEU A 211 -6.26 -10.64 -10.72
C LEU A 211 -5.81 -10.71 -9.26
N TRP A 212 -6.71 -11.04 -8.33
CA TRP A 212 -6.36 -11.21 -6.93
C TRP A 212 -5.47 -12.42 -6.67
N TRP A 213 -5.81 -13.59 -7.22
CA TRP A 213 -5.12 -14.84 -6.89
C TRP A 213 -3.79 -15.04 -7.63
N ASN A 214 -3.68 -14.57 -8.86
CA ASN A 214 -2.51 -14.78 -9.73
C ASN A 214 -1.81 -13.48 -10.13
N GLY A 215 -2.35 -12.33 -9.72
CA GLY A 215 -1.84 -11.04 -10.16
C GLY A 215 -2.18 -10.77 -11.62
N PRO A 216 -1.64 -9.68 -12.18
CA PRO A 216 -1.83 -9.37 -13.59
C PRO A 216 -1.20 -10.43 -14.51
N SER A 217 -1.90 -10.79 -15.60
CA SER A 217 -1.46 -11.84 -16.52
C SER A 217 -0.09 -11.61 -17.14
N TRP A 218 0.32 -10.35 -17.30
CA TRP A 218 1.63 -10.01 -17.84
C TRP A 218 2.80 -10.42 -16.94
N LEU A 219 2.56 -10.78 -15.68
CA LEU A 219 3.58 -11.37 -14.81
C LEU A 219 4.03 -12.77 -15.28
N LEU A 220 3.23 -13.45 -16.09
CA LEU A 220 3.59 -14.74 -16.68
C LEU A 220 4.64 -14.61 -17.79
N PHE A 221 4.80 -13.41 -18.34
CA PHE A 221 5.80 -13.12 -19.37
C PHE A 221 7.15 -12.72 -18.76
N SER A 222 8.18 -12.62 -19.60
CA SER A 222 9.49 -12.17 -19.17
C SER A 222 9.45 -10.71 -18.71
N ASN A 223 10.39 -10.33 -17.84
CA ASN A 223 10.44 -9.00 -17.23
C ASN A 223 10.49 -7.84 -18.25
N ASP A 224 11.00 -8.10 -19.45
CA ASP A 224 11.14 -7.12 -20.55
C ASP A 224 9.81 -6.87 -21.28
N GLN A 225 8.86 -7.79 -21.15
CA GLN A 225 7.51 -7.67 -21.73
C GLN A 225 6.52 -7.03 -20.75
N TRP A 226 6.94 -6.73 -19.52
CA TRP A 226 6.08 -6.08 -18.55
C TRP A 226 5.76 -4.64 -18.98
N PRO A 227 4.56 -4.13 -18.68
CA PRO A 227 4.19 -2.78 -19.06
C PRO A 227 5.18 -1.74 -18.49
N THR A 228 5.73 -0.94 -19.39
CA THR A 228 6.47 0.27 -19.03
C THR A 228 5.52 1.44 -19.15
N TRP A 229 4.81 1.75 -18.07
CA TRP A 229 3.94 2.91 -18.08
C TRP A 229 4.75 4.18 -18.21
N SER A 230 4.57 4.89 -19.32
CA SER A 230 5.20 6.18 -19.53
C SER A 230 4.59 7.23 -18.60
N TYR A 231 5.47 7.99 -17.96
CA TYR A 231 5.10 9.06 -17.06
C TYR A 231 4.41 10.19 -17.85
N LYS A 232 3.11 10.39 -17.62
CA LYS A 232 2.42 11.63 -18.03
C LYS A 232 2.41 12.57 -16.84
N LEU A 233 3.26 13.61 -16.89
CA LEU A 233 3.22 14.76 -15.99
C LEU A 233 1.84 15.42 -16.09
N THR A 234 0.91 15.06 -15.22
CA THR A 234 -0.28 15.87 -15.01
C THR A 234 0.06 17.00 -14.05
N THR A 235 -0.55 18.17 -14.24
CA THR A 235 -0.40 19.32 -13.34
C THR A 235 -0.73 18.93 -11.89
N GLU A 236 -1.71 18.05 -11.70
CA GLU A 236 -2.10 17.50 -10.39
C GLU A 236 -0.97 16.69 -9.73
N ASN A 237 -0.33 15.76 -10.46
CA ASN A 237 0.78 14.97 -9.94
C ASN A 237 1.97 15.84 -9.53
N VAL A 238 2.25 16.89 -10.31
CA VAL A 238 3.31 17.86 -10.00
C VAL A 238 2.98 18.66 -8.73
N ASN A 239 1.73 19.11 -8.58
CA ASN A 239 1.31 19.87 -7.41
C ASN A 239 1.35 19.02 -6.14
N LEU A 240 0.87 17.77 -6.20
CA LEU A 240 0.98 16.81 -5.10
C LEU A 240 2.43 16.59 -4.68
N TYR A 241 3.33 16.37 -5.65
CA TYR A 241 4.76 16.25 -5.40
C TYR A 241 5.32 17.50 -4.72
N LYS A 242 5.04 18.70 -5.26
CA LYS A 242 5.57 19.98 -4.75
C LYS A 242 5.06 20.31 -3.35
N SER A 243 3.84 19.91 -3.01
CA SER A 243 3.21 20.21 -1.71
C SER A 243 3.98 19.66 -0.50
N GLU A 244 4.79 18.62 -0.69
CA GLU A 244 5.56 17.98 0.38
C GLU A 244 7.03 18.40 0.40
N ILE A 245 7.51 19.18 -0.56
CA ILE A 245 8.89 19.68 -0.56
C ILE A 245 9.02 20.74 0.53
N LYS A 246 10.02 20.61 1.41
CA LYS A 246 10.29 21.67 2.38
C LYS A 246 10.77 22.92 1.65
N PRO A 247 10.20 24.11 1.94
CA PRO A 247 10.74 25.35 1.41
C PRO A 247 12.18 25.50 1.90
N SER A 248 13.08 25.88 0.98
CA SER A 248 14.46 26.19 1.33
C SER A 248 14.47 27.35 2.32
N THR A 249 14.88 27.09 3.56
CA THR A 249 15.07 28.16 4.55
C THR A 249 16.35 28.90 4.19
N SER A 250 16.26 30.03 3.50
CA SER A 250 17.35 30.98 3.42
C SER A 250 17.43 31.68 4.78
N TYR A 251 18.48 31.39 5.56
CA TYR A 251 18.83 32.26 6.67
C TYR A 251 19.26 33.59 6.07
N GLN A 252 18.40 34.61 6.11
CA GLN A 252 18.90 35.97 5.99
C GLN A 252 19.72 36.22 7.25
N GLN A 253 21.02 36.41 7.05
CA GLN A 253 21.94 36.83 8.08
C GLN A 253 21.39 38.15 8.64
N THR A 254 20.74 38.09 9.80
CA THR A 254 20.25 39.31 10.44
C THR A 254 21.49 39.99 10.98
N GLU A 255 21.89 41.10 10.38
CA GLU A 255 22.91 41.95 11.00
C GLU A 255 22.39 42.35 12.38
N LEU A 256 23.16 41.99 13.42
CA LEU A 256 22.92 42.43 14.78
C LEU A 256 22.98 43.97 14.77
N ARG A 257 21.81 44.63 14.75
CA ARG A 257 21.73 46.07 15.00
C ARG A 257 22.01 46.31 16.48
N VAL A 258 23.27 46.58 16.79
CA VAL A 258 23.65 47.20 18.06
C VAL A 258 23.23 48.68 17.97
N GLY A 259 22.19 49.03 18.75
CA GLY A 259 21.85 50.39 19.16
C GLY A 259 21.44 51.35 18.05
N GLU A 260 20.14 51.58 17.87
CA GLU A 260 19.60 52.88 17.45
C GLU A 260 18.13 53.02 17.88
N PRO A 261 17.64 54.24 18.24
CA PRO A 261 16.36 54.44 18.89
C PRO A 261 15.17 54.48 17.92
N LEU A 262 13.98 54.16 18.45
CA LEU A 262 12.67 54.07 17.78
C LEU A 262 12.13 55.43 17.29
N GLN A 263 12.48 55.85 16.07
CA GLN A 263 11.84 56.94 15.30
C GLN A 263 12.12 56.61 13.81
N GLU A 264 11.22 56.47 12.84
CA GLU A 264 9.84 56.89 12.61
C GLU A 264 9.12 55.83 11.74
N LEU A 265 7.85 55.54 12.06
CA LEU A 265 6.91 54.82 11.22
C LEU A 265 6.07 55.83 10.44
N ILE A 266 6.42 56.18 9.20
CA ILE A 266 5.49 56.84 8.26
C ILE A 266 5.76 56.38 6.81
N ALA A 267 4.77 55.65 6.27
CA ALA A 267 4.22 55.58 4.90
C ALA A 267 5.20 55.52 3.69
N ILE A 268 4.96 54.80 2.59
CA ILE A 268 3.78 54.70 1.72
C ILE A 268 4.02 53.49 0.79
N GLU A 269 3.05 52.60 0.59
CA GLU A 269 2.96 51.79 -0.65
C GLU A 269 1.49 51.71 -1.11
N ASN A 270 1.26 52.21 -2.32
CA ASN A 270 0.25 51.70 -3.26
C ASN A 270 0.90 50.59 -4.07
#